data_AF-A0A642UEU1-F1
#
_entry.id   AF-A0A642UEU1-F1
#
_cell.length_a   1.000
_cell.length_b   1.000
_cell.length_c   1.000
_cell.angle_alpha   90.00
_cell.angle_beta   90.00
_cell.angle_gamma   90.00
#
_symmetry.space_group_name_H-M   'P 1'
#
loop_
_entity.id
_entity.type
_entity.pdbx_description
1 polymer ?
#
loop_
_entity_poly.entity_id
_entity_poly.type
_entity_poly.pdbx_seq_one_letter_code
_entity_poly.pdbx_strand_id
1 'polypeptide(L)'
;MTSFDTSGVEIQRSLTHRARLRKAYFKMLEREGEAIPEKNEKVTEKDDKEDSESDAEGAEDNENREMKYDDESGGQEVSEEGETPRNDERVKQQTFKDRMRIKKERKNAQREQRAKILEARKQDQKRREELRLKHKKQMTKYTPRGQPVMGSRINRLLDKIRETA
;
A
#
# COMPACT_ATOMS: atom_id res chain seq x y z
N MET A 1 -1.74 28.83 14.01
CA MET A 1 -1.82 27.38 14.31
C MET A 1 -1.14 26.64 13.17
N THR A 2 -0.08 25.91 13.50
CA THR A 2 0.94 25.35 12.62
C THR A 2 0.47 24.07 11.92
N SER A 3 0.47 24.07 10.59
CA SER A 3 0.13 22.95 9.70
C SER A 3 1.34 22.40 8.93
N PHE A 4 2.56 22.74 9.37
CA PHE A 4 3.82 22.41 8.67
C PHE A 4 4.37 21.02 9.03
N ASP A 5 3.96 20.43 10.17
CA ASP A 5 4.55 19.17 10.64
C ASP A 5 3.96 17.93 9.93
N THR A 6 2.72 18.01 9.43
CA THR A 6 2.12 16.92 8.65
C THR A 6 2.70 16.86 7.23
N SER A 7 3.07 18.01 6.66
CA SER A 7 3.61 18.09 5.30
C SER A 7 5.02 17.50 5.20
N GLY A 8 5.87 17.66 6.23
CA GLY A 8 7.20 17.05 6.26
C GLY A 8 7.16 15.52 6.18
N VAL A 9 6.29 14.89 6.97
CA VAL A 9 6.10 13.43 6.97
C VAL A 9 5.52 12.95 5.63
N GLU A 10 4.59 13.69 5.04
CA GLU A 10 4.02 13.38 3.72
C GLU A 10 5.06 13.53 2.59
N ILE A 11 5.90 14.56 2.65
CA ILE A 11 7.02 14.76 1.71
C ILE A 11 7.98 13.57 1.80
N GLN A 12 8.41 13.18 3.00
CA GLN A 12 9.29 12.01 3.17
C GLN A 12 8.65 10.71 2.68
N ARG A 13 7.36 10.48 2.96
CA ARG A 13 6.60 9.33 2.44
C ARG A 13 6.54 9.34 0.92
N SER A 14 6.31 10.50 0.30
CA SER A 14 6.26 10.63 -1.16
C SER A 14 7.63 10.41 -1.81
N LEU A 15 8.71 10.91 -1.20
CA LEU A 15 10.08 10.75 -1.67
C LEU A 15 10.54 9.30 -1.59
N THR A 16 10.32 8.64 -0.46
CA THR A 16 10.66 7.22 -0.27
C THR A 16 9.87 6.33 -1.22
N HIS A 17 8.57 6.60 -1.42
CA HIS A 17 7.76 5.90 -2.41
C HIS A 17 8.28 6.09 -3.84
N ARG A 18 8.62 7.32 -4.23
CA ARG A 18 9.18 7.64 -5.55
C ARG A 18 10.52 6.92 -5.78
N ALA A 19 11.40 6.90 -4.79
CA ALA A 19 12.68 6.19 -4.86
C ALA A 19 12.49 4.67 -5.06
N ARG A 20 11.54 4.07 -4.33
CA ARG A 20 11.20 2.64 -4.49
C ARG A 20 10.67 2.33 -5.88
N LEU A 21 9.77 3.17 -6.42
CA LEU A 21 9.25 3.00 -7.78
C LEU A 21 10.35 3.11 -8.84
N ARG A 22 11.26 4.08 -8.71
CA ARG A 22 12.42 4.21 -9.63
C ARG A 22 13.28 2.95 -9.62
N LYS A 23 13.61 2.43 -8.42
CA LYS A 23 14.40 1.19 -8.29
C LYS A 23 13.69 -0.03 -8.91
N ALA A 24 12.37 -0.15 -8.71
CA ALA A 24 11.58 -1.23 -9.30
C ALA A 24 11.52 -1.13 -10.83
N TYR A 25 11.41 0.08 -11.37
CA TYR A 25 11.41 0.35 -12.80
C TYR A 25 12.74 -0.03 -13.45
N PHE A 26 13.88 0.38 -12.89
CA PHE A 26 15.19 0.00 -13.44
C PHE A 26 15.46 -1.51 -13.42
N LYS A 27 15.03 -2.21 -12.36
CA LYS A 27 15.07 -3.68 -12.35
C LYS A 27 14.19 -4.34 -13.42
N MET A 28 13.10 -3.69 -13.80
CA MET A 28 12.24 -4.17 -14.88
C MET A 28 12.93 -4.00 -16.23
N LEU A 29 13.51 -2.82 -16.49
CA LEU A 29 14.30 -2.56 -17.72
C LEU A 29 15.48 -3.52 -17.85
N GLU A 30 16.23 -3.76 -16.76
CA GLU A 30 17.32 -4.76 -16.72
C GLU A 30 16.83 -6.16 -17.12
N ARG A 31 15.64 -6.56 -16.64
CA ARG A 31 15.07 -7.88 -16.92
C ARG A 31 14.54 -7.98 -18.36
N GLU A 32 14.05 -6.89 -18.92
CA GLU A 32 13.53 -6.81 -20.28
C GLU A 32 14.64 -6.60 -21.32
N GLY A 33 15.87 -6.36 -20.86
CA GLY A 33 17.03 -6.12 -21.72
C GLY A 33 17.01 -4.74 -22.38
N GLU A 34 16.19 -3.82 -21.84
CA GLU A 34 16.12 -2.44 -22.31
C GLU A 34 17.24 -1.59 -21.69
N ALA A 35 17.72 -0.60 -22.44
CA ALA A 35 18.80 0.27 -21.98
C ALA A 35 18.35 1.09 -20.76
N ILE A 36 19.09 0.97 -19.66
CA ILE A 36 18.90 1.83 -18.49
C ILE A 36 19.32 3.25 -18.89
N PRO A 37 18.50 4.28 -18.63
CA PRO A 37 18.91 5.65 -18.90
C PRO A 37 20.18 5.98 -18.11
N GLU A 38 21.26 6.27 -18.82
CA GLU A 38 22.55 6.60 -18.24
C GLU A 38 22.42 7.83 -17.34
N LYS A 39 23.09 7.77 -16.18
CA LYS A 39 23.15 8.88 -15.23
C LYS A 39 23.97 9.99 -15.88
N ASN A 40 23.29 10.94 -16.53
CA ASN A 40 23.94 12.15 -17.05
C ASN A 40 24.55 12.93 -15.89
N GLU A 41 25.86 12.78 -15.70
CA GLU A 41 26.67 13.57 -14.77
C GLU A 41 26.89 14.97 -15.35
N LYS A 42 25.91 15.87 -15.14
CA LYS A 42 25.93 17.34 -15.32
C LYS A 42 24.51 17.81 -14.94
N VAL A 43 24.23 18.56 -13.87
CA VAL A 43 24.76 19.86 -13.48
C VAL A 43 24.63 20.01 -11.95
N THR A 44 25.74 20.15 -11.25
CA THR A 44 25.83 20.86 -9.97
C THR A 44 26.72 22.07 -10.21
N GLU A 45 26.12 23.22 -10.50
CA GLU A 45 26.83 24.50 -10.35
C GLU A 45 26.78 24.88 -8.87
N LYS A 46 27.96 24.78 -8.25
CA LYS A 46 28.57 25.67 -7.24
C LYS A 46 27.64 26.47 -6.32
N ASP A 47 27.78 26.26 -5.02
CA ASP A 47 28.49 27.24 -4.17
C ASP A 47 29.17 26.54 -2.96
N ASP A 48 30.49 26.74 -2.91
CA ASP A 48 31.48 26.71 -1.81
C ASP A 48 31.58 25.52 -0.83
N LYS A 49 32.69 24.74 -0.94
CA LYS A 49 33.87 24.64 -0.03
C LYS A 49 33.60 23.90 1.28
N GLU A 50 34.38 22.94 1.79
CA GLU A 50 35.76 22.47 1.59
C GLU A 50 35.88 21.07 2.25
N ASP A 51 36.91 20.33 1.87
CA ASP A 51 37.57 19.20 2.54
C ASP A 51 36.80 17.91 2.92
N SER A 52 37.14 16.82 2.22
CA SER A 52 37.86 15.69 2.83
C SER A 52 37.99 14.52 1.84
N GLU A 53 39.21 14.34 1.31
CA GLU A 53 39.68 13.13 0.64
C GLU A 53 39.81 11.95 1.63
N SER A 54 39.34 10.77 1.24
CA SER A 54 39.98 9.45 1.42
C SER A 54 39.04 8.40 0.81
N ASP A 55 39.40 7.80 -0.33
CA ASP A 55 40.14 6.53 -0.42
C ASP A 55 39.51 5.39 0.39
N ALA A 56 38.94 4.41 -0.31
CA ALA A 56 39.32 3.00 -0.17
C ALA A 56 38.33 2.08 -0.92
N GLU A 57 38.93 1.30 -1.82
CA GLU A 57 38.34 0.13 -2.46
C GLU A 57 37.84 -0.91 -1.45
N GLY A 58 36.87 -1.71 -1.87
CA GLY A 58 36.37 -2.84 -1.07
C GLY A 58 35.34 -3.65 -1.84
N ALA A 59 35.80 -4.39 -2.84
CA ALA A 59 35.09 -5.56 -3.33
C ALA A 59 35.22 -6.66 -2.27
N GLU A 60 34.12 -7.13 -1.68
CA GLU A 60 34.06 -8.49 -1.13
C GLU A 60 32.65 -9.07 -1.25
N ASP A 61 32.65 -10.33 -1.67
CA ASP A 61 31.57 -11.29 -1.64
C ASP A 61 30.76 -11.25 -0.34
N ASN A 62 29.43 -11.39 -0.43
CA ASN A 62 28.77 -12.27 0.53
C ASN A 62 27.46 -12.84 0.01
N GLU A 63 27.48 -14.15 -0.13
CA GLU A 63 26.37 -15.02 -0.46
C GLU A 63 25.20 -14.84 0.54
N ASN A 64 23.99 -15.01 0.02
CA ASN A 64 22.91 -15.72 0.72
C ASN A 64 22.59 -15.26 2.16
N ARG A 65 22.05 -14.04 2.34
CA ARG A 65 21.39 -13.67 3.61
C ARG A 65 19.90 -13.96 3.56
N GLU A 66 19.56 -15.19 3.93
CA GLU A 66 18.23 -15.64 4.32
C GLU A 66 17.61 -14.62 5.30
N MET A 67 16.54 -13.93 4.87
CA MET A 67 15.85 -12.94 5.71
C MET A 67 15.08 -13.65 6.82
N LYS A 68 15.77 -13.83 7.94
CA LYS A 68 15.19 -14.10 9.25
C LYS A 68 14.41 -12.86 9.69
N TYR A 69 13.09 -12.99 9.76
CA TYR A 69 12.23 -11.94 10.31
C TYR A 69 12.41 -11.93 11.83
N ASP A 70 13.20 -10.99 12.33
CA ASP A 70 13.27 -10.70 13.76
C ASP A 70 12.00 -9.93 14.18
N ASP A 71 11.24 -10.60 15.04
CA ASP A 71 10.10 -10.12 15.82
C ASP A 71 10.65 -9.26 16.96
N GLU A 72 11.20 -8.08 16.64
CA GLU A 72 11.64 -7.12 17.65
C GLU A 72 10.46 -6.32 18.19
N SER A 73 9.94 -6.84 19.31
CA SER A 73 9.28 -6.05 20.34
C SER A 73 10.27 -5.00 20.88
N GLY A 74 10.30 -3.83 20.24
CA GLY A 74 10.97 -2.65 20.78
C GLY A 74 10.23 -2.15 22.01
N GLY A 75 10.80 -2.43 23.19
CA GLY A 75 10.46 -1.77 24.43
C GLY A 75 10.90 -0.31 24.35
N GLN A 76 9.95 0.60 24.55
CA GLN A 76 10.23 2.01 24.77
C GLN A 76 9.95 2.29 26.24
N GLU A 77 11.03 2.43 27.01
CA GLU A 77 11.00 3.06 28.33
C GLU A 77 10.54 4.51 28.13
N VAL A 78 9.37 4.83 28.67
CA VAL A 78 8.98 6.20 28.99
C VAL A 78 8.38 6.18 30.38
N SER A 79 9.19 6.63 31.33
CA SER A 79 8.78 7.01 32.67
C SER A 79 7.85 8.22 32.59
N GLU A 80 6.62 8.09 33.08
CA GLU A 80 5.92 9.21 33.71
C GLU A 80 4.85 8.69 34.67
N GLU A 81 4.88 9.26 35.87
CA GLU A 81 4.14 8.85 37.05
C GLU A 81 2.62 9.04 36.85
N GLY A 82 1.88 7.94 36.99
CA GLY A 82 0.42 7.93 37.00
C GLY A 82 -0.06 6.67 37.68
N GLU A 83 -0.31 6.75 38.99
CA GLU A 83 -0.79 5.65 39.82
C GLU A 83 -2.23 5.24 39.41
N THR A 84 -2.36 4.30 38.50
CA THR A 84 -3.61 3.54 38.34
C THR A 84 -3.63 2.36 39.33
N PRO A 85 -4.76 2.08 39.99
CA PRO A 85 -4.85 1.02 41.00
C PRO A 85 -4.51 -0.33 40.37
N ARG A 86 -3.48 -0.97 40.93
CA ARG A 86 -2.97 -2.30 40.54
C ARG A 86 -4.01 -3.35 40.90
N ASN A 87 -4.84 -3.71 39.92
CA ASN A 87 -5.68 -4.88 40.03
C ASN A 87 -4.80 -6.12 39.83
N ASP A 88 -4.18 -6.60 40.93
CA ASP A 88 -3.29 -7.77 40.99
C ASP A 88 -4.04 -9.10 40.85
N GLU A 89 -4.89 -9.21 39.82
CA GLU A 89 -5.27 -10.53 39.32
C GLU A 89 -4.05 -11.10 38.59
N ARG A 90 -3.28 -11.92 39.31
CA ARG A 90 -2.15 -12.69 38.76
C ARG A 90 -2.65 -13.50 37.57
N VAL A 91 -2.55 -12.93 36.37
CA VAL A 91 -2.87 -13.59 35.11
C VAL A 91 -1.96 -14.80 35.04
N LYS A 92 -2.53 -15.99 35.26
CA LYS A 92 -1.81 -17.25 35.17
C LYS A 92 -1.10 -17.27 33.83
N GLN A 93 0.23 -17.21 33.87
CA GLN A 93 1.05 -17.18 32.68
C GLN A 93 0.75 -18.45 31.88
N GLN A 94 0.07 -18.29 30.74
CA GLN A 94 -0.31 -19.42 29.89
C GLN A 94 0.93 -20.22 29.50
N THR A 95 0.77 -21.55 29.40
CA THR A 95 1.89 -22.43 29.05
C THR A 95 2.42 -22.09 27.66
N PHE A 96 3.70 -22.35 27.40
CA PHE A 96 4.30 -22.09 26.09
C PHE A 96 3.52 -22.74 24.93
N LYS A 97 3.01 -23.96 25.15
CA LYS A 97 2.19 -24.69 24.17
C LYS A 97 0.89 -23.95 23.87
N ASP A 98 0.25 -23.38 24.87
CA ASP A 98 -0.99 -22.62 24.69
C ASP A 98 -0.73 -21.30 23.95
N ARG A 99 0.37 -20.62 24.26
CA ARG A 99 0.80 -19.41 23.54
C ARG A 99 1.04 -19.68 22.05
N MET A 100 1.67 -20.81 21.73
CA MET A 100 1.89 -21.23 20.34
C MET A 100 0.58 -21.51 19.60
N ARG A 101 -0.40 -22.14 20.27
CA ARG A 101 -1.75 -22.36 19.71
C ARG A 101 -2.46 -21.04 19.43
N ILE A 102 -2.47 -20.13 20.41
CA ILE A 102 -3.07 -18.80 20.27
C ILE A 102 -2.39 -17.98 19.15
N LYS A 103 -1.06 -18.01 19.05
CA LYS A 103 -0.33 -17.32 17.95
C LYS A 103 -0.73 -17.91 16.58
N LYS A 104 -0.86 -19.22 16.48
CA LYS A 104 -1.31 -19.92 15.25
C LYS A 104 -2.75 -19.57 14.88
N GLU A 105 -3.66 -19.59 15.85
CA GLU A 105 -5.07 -19.23 15.65
C GLU A 105 -5.23 -17.78 15.23
N ARG A 106 -4.54 -16.84 15.89
CA ARG A 106 -4.53 -15.42 15.48
C ARG A 106 -4.05 -15.24 14.04
N LYS A 107 -2.97 -15.93 13.66
CA LYS A 107 -2.42 -15.86 12.30
C LYS A 107 -3.40 -16.44 11.26
N ASN A 108 -4.09 -17.53 11.60
CA ASN A 108 -5.11 -18.11 10.73
C ASN A 108 -6.34 -17.22 10.62
N ALA A 109 -6.87 -16.70 11.73
CA ALA A 109 -7.98 -15.76 11.73
C ALA A 109 -7.66 -14.51 10.90
N GLN A 110 -6.44 -13.98 11.00
CA GLN A 110 -6.01 -12.83 10.20
C GLN A 110 -5.94 -13.18 8.69
N ARG A 111 -5.46 -14.37 8.34
CA ARG A 111 -5.47 -14.86 6.95
C ARG A 111 -6.89 -15.02 6.41
N GLU A 112 -7.79 -15.59 7.21
CA GLU A 112 -9.20 -15.77 6.86
C GLU A 112 -9.91 -14.42 6.68
N GLN A 113 -9.69 -13.46 7.57
CA GLN A 113 -10.24 -12.11 7.43
C GLN A 113 -9.75 -11.44 6.14
N ARG A 114 -8.44 -11.54 5.85
CA ARG A 114 -7.87 -11.02 4.59
C ARG A 114 -8.47 -11.70 3.36
N ALA A 115 -8.63 -13.02 3.41
CA ALA A 115 -9.25 -13.78 2.33
C ALA A 115 -10.71 -13.35 2.10
N LYS A 116 -11.49 -13.18 3.18
CA LYS A 116 -12.88 -12.69 3.11
C LYS A 116 -12.96 -11.29 2.50
N ILE A 117 -12.08 -10.37 2.90
CA ILE A 117 -12.02 -9.02 2.33
C ILE A 117 -11.72 -9.06 0.82
N LEU A 118 -10.75 -9.88 0.42
CA LEU A 118 -10.39 -10.04 -0.99
C LEU A 118 -11.54 -10.64 -1.82
N GLU A 119 -12.24 -11.62 -1.26
CA GLU A 119 -13.39 -12.24 -1.90
C GLU A 119 -14.55 -11.25 -2.07
N ALA A 120 -14.90 -10.51 -1.02
CA ALA A 120 -15.92 -9.47 -1.08
C ALA A 120 -15.58 -8.41 -2.15
N ARG A 121 -14.32 -7.96 -2.21
CA ARG A 121 -13.85 -7.02 -3.23
C ARG A 121 -14.00 -7.58 -4.65
N LYS A 122 -13.70 -8.87 -4.84
CA LYS A 122 -13.85 -9.55 -6.14
C LYS A 122 -15.31 -9.66 -6.56
N GLN A 123 -16.22 -9.95 -5.62
CA GLN A 123 -17.66 -10.01 -5.88
C GLN A 123 -18.22 -8.62 -6.25
N ASP A 124 -17.85 -7.58 -5.51
CA ASP A 124 -18.24 -6.20 -5.81
C ASP A 124 -17.77 -5.75 -7.19
N GLN A 125 -16.54 -6.11 -7.57
CA GLN A 125 -16.00 -5.82 -8.89
C GLN A 125 -16.84 -6.49 -9.99
N LYS A 126 -17.12 -7.79 -9.84
CA LYS A 126 -17.99 -8.54 -10.77
C LYS A 126 -19.36 -7.92 -10.89
N ARG A 127 -20.02 -7.60 -9.77
CA ARG A 127 -21.34 -6.95 -9.75
C ARG A 127 -21.33 -5.62 -10.52
N ARG A 128 -20.29 -4.80 -10.31
CA ARG A 128 -20.13 -3.51 -11.02
C ARG A 128 -19.90 -3.70 -12.52
N GLU A 129 -19.10 -4.69 -12.91
CA GLU A 129 -18.84 -5.02 -14.31
C GLU A 129 -20.10 -5.53 -15.02
N GLU A 130 -20.85 -6.42 -14.39
CA GLU A 130 -22.13 -6.92 -14.91
C GLU A 130 -23.15 -5.79 -15.11
N LEU A 131 -23.26 -4.88 -14.14
CA LEU A 131 -24.11 -3.70 -14.26
C LEU A 131 -23.66 -2.81 -15.43
N ARG A 132 -22.36 -2.57 -15.57
CA ARG A 132 -21.80 -1.81 -16.72
C ARG A 132 -22.13 -2.48 -18.04
N LEU A 133 -22.02 -3.81 -18.14
CA LEU A 133 -22.35 -4.57 -19.34
C LEU A 133 -23.85 -4.49 -19.68
N LYS A 134 -24.72 -4.66 -18.69
CA LYS A 134 -26.18 -4.50 -18.86
C LYS A 134 -26.53 -3.09 -19.35
N HIS A 135 -25.95 -2.06 -18.71
CA HIS A 135 -26.14 -0.68 -19.13
C HIS A 135 -25.60 -0.42 -20.54
N LYS A 136 -24.43 -0.94 -20.88
CA LYS A 136 -23.86 -0.81 -22.24
C LYS A 136 -24.78 -1.44 -23.29
N LYS A 137 -25.30 -2.64 -23.04
CA LYS A 137 -26.24 -3.33 -23.95
C LYS A 137 -27.55 -2.57 -24.13
N GLN A 138 -28.06 -1.94 -23.07
CA GLN A 138 -29.28 -1.13 -23.17
C GLN A 138 -29.03 0.18 -23.94
N MET A 139 -27.89 0.83 -23.70
CA MET A 139 -27.53 2.14 -24.28
C MET A 139 -27.06 2.09 -25.73
N THR A 140 -26.71 0.91 -26.23
CA THR A 140 -26.24 0.67 -27.61
C THR A 140 -27.37 0.39 -28.60
N LYS A 141 -28.63 0.49 -28.16
CA LYS A 141 -29.78 0.38 -29.06
C LYS A 141 -29.97 1.70 -29.81
N TYR A 142 -30.09 1.60 -31.14
CA TYR A 142 -30.35 2.74 -32.03
C TYR A 142 -31.65 2.54 -32.79
N THR A 143 -32.31 3.64 -33.12
CA THR A 143 -33.46 3.68 -34.02
C THR A 143 -33.01 3.45 -35.46
N PRO A 144 -33.93 3.14 -36.40
CA PRO A 144 -33.59 2.99 -37.81
C PRO A 144 -32.89 4.20 -38.44
N ARG A 145 -33.08 5.40 -37.87
CA ARG A 145 -32.43 6.65 -38.28
C ARG A 145 -31.06 6.89 -37.62
N GLY A 146 -30.54 5.92 -36.86
CA GLY A 146 -29.25 6.02 -36.16
C GLY A 146 -29.26 6.84 -34.88
N GLN A 147 -30.43 7.31 -34.42
CA GLN A 147 -30.53 8.01 -33.14
C GLN A 147 -30.55 6.99 -31.98
N PRO A 148 -29.90 7.27 -30.85
CA PRO A 148 -29.97 6.36 -29.71
C PRO A 148 -31.41 6.26 -29.18
N VAL A 149 -31.85 5.06 -28.81
CA VAL A 149 -33.21 4.82 -28.29
C VAL A 149 -33.36 5.50 -26.92
N MET A 150 -34.16 6.57 -26.88
CA MET A 150 -34.28 7.44 -25.71
C MET A 150 -34.92 6.79 -24.49
N GLY A 151 -35.86 5.85 -24.64
CA GLY A 151 -36.54 5.23 -23.49
C GLY A 151 -35.58 4.57 -22.48
N SER A 152 -34.54 3.90 -22.97
CA SER A 152 -33.50 3.31 -22.11
C SER A 152 -32.69 4.37 -21.34
N ARG A 153 -32.46 5.54 -21.95
CA ARG A 153 -31.74 6.67 -21.35
C ARG A 153 -32.60 7.40 -20.33
N ILE A 154 -33.89 7.58 -20.64
CA ILE A 154 -34.88 8.22 -19.77
C ILE A 154 -35.03 7.41 -18.48
N ASN A 155 -35.21 6.09 -18.55
CA ASN A 155 -35.33 5.26 -17.34
C ASN A 155 -34.10 5.40 -16.44
N ARG A 156 -32.89 5.38 -17.01
CA ARG A 156 -31.66 5.60 -16.24
C ARG A 156 -31.60 6.99 -15.61
N LEU A 157 -32.11 8.01 -16.29
CA LEU A 157 -32.19 9.37 -15.74
C LEU A 157 -33.17 9.41 -14.56
N LEU A 158 -34.34 8.78 -14.71
CA LEU A 158 -35.34 8.67 -13.65
C LEU A 158 -34.82 7.90 -12.43
N ASP A 159 -34.10 6.80 -12.64
CA ASP A 159 -33.50 6.02 -11.54
C ASP A 159 -32.47 6.86 -10.77
N LYS A 160 -31.62 7.61 -11.48
CA LYS A 160 -30.67 8.54 -10.84
C LYS A 160 -31.38 9.62 -10.02
N ILE A 161 -32.45 10.20 -10.57
CA ILE A 161 -33.23 11.22 -9.86
C ILE A 161 -33.83 10.63 -8.58
N ARG A 162 -34.34 9.39 -8.62
CA ARG A 162 -34.87 8.67 -7.45
C ARG A 162 -33.80 8.31 -6.42
N GLU A 163 -32.57 8.04 -6.84
CA GLU A 163 -31.45 7.76 -5.93
C GLU A 163 -30.93 9.02 -5.23
N THR A 164 -31.07 10.19 -5.87
CA THR A 164 -30.60 11.47 -5.32
C THR A 164 -31.64 12.25 -4.51
N ALA A 165 -32.92 11.92 -4.66
CA ALA A 165 -34.04 12.55 -3.96
C ALA A 165 -34.37 11.79 -2.67
#